data_AF-A0A3D8IEL6-F1
#
_entry.id   AF-A0A3D8IEL6-F1
#
_cell.length_a   1.000
_cell.length_b   1.000
_cell.length_c   1.000
_cell.angle_alpha   90.00
_cell.angle_beta   90.00
_cell.angle_gamma   90.00
#
_symmetry.space_group_name_H-M   'P 1'
#
loop_
_entity.id
_entity.type
_entity.pdbx_description
1 polymer ?
#
loop_
_entity_poly.entity_id
_entity_poly.type
_entity_poly.pdbx_seq_one_letter_code
_entity_poly.pdbx_strand_id
1 'polypeptide(L)' 'MNKDRIKELEEEVEELSIQLSDMLCVTLILSGVKESSMQEALDAYIDGLDEQSVEYGVNEILQNLKQLKQTHPHFFA' A
#
# COMPACT_ATOMS: atom_id res chain seq x y z
N MET A 1 -27.58 -11.51 -10.54
CA MET A 1 -27.15 -11.40 -9.13
C MET A 1 -28.22 -10.63 -8.35
N ASN A 2 -28.48 -10.99 -7.10
CA ASN A 2 -29.43 -10.27 -6.25
C ASN A 2 -28.87 -8.86 -5.95
N LYS A 3 -29.68 -7.80 -6.05
CA LYS A 3 -29.22 -6.41 -5.86
C LYS A 3 -28.68 -6.17 -4.46
N ASP A 4 -29.30 -6.77 -3.46
CA ASP A 4 -28.85 -6.67 -2.06
C ASP A 4 -27.46 -7.28 -1.88
N ARG A 5 -27.21 -8.41 -2.54
CA ARG A 5 -25.90 -9.08 -2.51
C ARG A 5 -24.81 -8.32 -3.26
N ILE A 6 -25.17 -7.47 -4.23
CA ILE A 6 -24.21 -6.57 -4.89
C ILE A 6 -23.80 -5.47 -3.92
N LYS A 7 -24.77 -4.86 -3.23
CA LYS A 7 -24.52 -3.80 -2.25
C LYS A 7 -23.66 -4.27 -1.08
N GLU A 8 -23.96 -5.45 -0.54
CA GLU A 8 -23.16 -6.07 0.53
C GLU A 8 -21.70 -6.29 0.08
N LEU A 9 -21.48 -6.76 -1.15
CA LEU A 9 -20.14 -6.95 -1.70
C LEU A 9 -19.42 -5.63 -1.95
N GLU A 10 -20.12 -4.58 -2.37
CA GLU A 10 -19.55 -3.24 -2.55
C GLU A 10 -19.08 -2.66 -1.20
N GLU A 11 -19.88 -2.83 -0.14
CA GLU A 11 -19.52 -2.41 1.23
C GLU A 11 -18.30 -3.19 1.75
N GLU A 12 -18.26 -4.52 1.56
CA GLU A 12 -17.12 -5.35 1.96
C GLU A 12 -15.83 -4.95 1.23
N VAL A 13 -15.92 -4.62 -0.06
CA VAL A 13 -14.77 -4.14 -0.84
C VAL A 13 -14.27 -2.77 -0.35
N GLU A 14 -15.18 -1.87 0.00
CA GLU A 14 -14.80 -0.56 0.56
C GLU A 14 -14.09 -0.72 1.91
N GLU A 15 -14.62 -1.56 2.81
CA GLU A 15 -14.01 -1.85 4.11
C GLU A 15 -12.61 -2.48 3.95
N LEU A 16 -12.46 -3.44 3.05
CA LEU A 16 -11.17 -4.07 2.76
C LEU A 16 -10.16 -3.07 2.19
N SER A 17 -10.62 -2.13 1.36
CA SER A 17 -9.76 -1.08 0.78
C SER A 17 -9.22 -0.14 1.87
N ILE A 18 -10.06 0.24 2.82
CA ILE A 18 -9.66 1.06 3.98
C ILE A 18 -8.62 0.31 4.82
N GLN A 19 -8.90 -0.95 5.17
CA GLN A 19 -7.98 -1.77 5.97
C GLN A 19 -6.63 -1.97 5.28
N LEU A 20 -6.62 -2.17 3.96
CA LEU A 20 -5.39 -2.31 3.19
C LEU A 20 -4.56 -1.02 3.22
N SER A 21 -5.21 0.14 3.07
CA SER A 21 -4.56 1.45 3.17
C SER A 21 -3.92 1.66 4.55
N ASP A 22 -4.64 1.33 5.63
CA ASP A 22 -4.13 1.43 6.99
C ASP A 22 -2.92 0.51 7.22
N MET A 23 -2.99 -0.73 6.72
CA MET A 23 -1.90 -1.69 6.83
C MET A 23 -0.66 -1.25 6.04
N LEU A 24 -0.82 -0.59 4.90
CA LEU A 24 0.30 0.01 4.17
C LEU A 24 0.95 1.14 4.97
N CYS A 25 0.14 2.03 5.56
CA CYS A 25 0.66 3.07 6.45
C CYS A 25 1.46 2.48 7.61
N VAL A 26 0.91 1.48 8.32
CA VAL A 26 1.60 0.78 9.40
C VAL A 26 2.90 0.15 8.91
N THR A 27 2.88 -0.48 7.74
CA THR A 27 4.07 -1.10 7.14
C THR A 27 5.17 -0.08 6.85
N LEU A 28 4.82 1.10 6.32
CA LEU A 28 5.77 2.18 6.07
C LEU A 28 6.36 2.74 7.37
N ILE A 29 5.52 2.95 8.39
CA ILE A 29 5.96 3.39 9.73
C ILE A 29 6.96 2.38 10.31
N LEU A 30 6.61 1.09 10.31
CA LEU A 30 7.47 0.02 10.83
C LEU A 30 8.76 -0.16 10.01
N SER A 31 8.74 0.25 8.74
CA SER A 31 9.93 0.26 7.87
C SER A 31 10.85 1.48 8.10
N GLY A 32 10.43 2.42 8.96
CA GLY A 32 11.21 3.59 9.37
C GLY A 32 10.87 4.88 8.62
N VAL A 33 9.74 4.94 7.91
CA VAL A 33 9.27 6.18 7.28
C VAL A 33 8.85 7.19 8.35
N LYS A 34 9.31 8.44 8.21
CA LYS A 34 8.93 9.54 9.10
C LYS A 34 7.48 9.94 8.84
N GLU A 35 6.73 10.24 9.90
CA GLU A 35 5.34 10.73 9.79
C GLU A 35 5.23 11.96 8.87
N SER A 36 6.21 12.88 8.94
CA SER A 36 6.28 14.08 8.09
C SER A 36 6.40 13.79 6.59
N SER A 37 6.81 12.59 6.22
CA SER A 37 7.04 12.15 4.84
C SER A 37 6.05 11.06 4.41
N MET A 38 5.04 10.75 5.24
CA MET A 38 4.14 9.61 5.01
C MET A 38 3.40 9.71 3.67
N GLN A 39 2.83 10.88 3.37
CA GLN A 39 2.05 11.08 2.15
C GLN A 39 2.91 10.95 0.90
N GLU A 40 4.08 11.59 0.89
CA GLU A 40 5.04 11.46 -0.22
C GLU A 40 5.56 10.02 -0.38
N ALA A 41 5.75 9.29 0.72
CA ALA A 41 6.17 7.90 0.70
C ALA A 41 5.08 6.97 0.17
N LEU A 42 3.81 7.23 0.47
CA LEU A 42 2.67 6.50 -0.08
C LEU A 42 2.56 6.72 -1.59
N ASP A 43 2.60 7.97 -2.03
CA ASP A 43 2.54 8.31 -3.46
C ASP A 43 3.69 7.64 -4.22
N ALA A 44 4.92 7.77 -3.71
CA ALA A 44 6.09 7.13 -4.33
C ALA A 44 6.06 5.59 -4.28
N TYR A 45 5.43 4.99 -3.27
CA TYR A 45 5.23 3.55 -3.21
C TYR A 45 4.25 3.08 -4.29
N ILE A 46 3.12 3.78 -4.43
CA ILE A 46 2.06 3.46 -5.39
C ILE A 46 2.58 3.66 -6.83
N ASP A 47 3.26 4.78 -7.10
CA ASP A 47 3.87 5.08 -8.41
C ASP A 47 4.96 4.06 -8.79
N GLY A 48 5.56 3.40 -7.79
CA GLY A 48 6.57 2.37 -7.98
C GLY A 48 6.01 0.97 -8.23
N LEU A 49 4.70 0.76 -8.13
CA LEU A 49 4.08 -0.54 -8.39
C LEU A 49 4.10 -0.84 -9.89
N ASP A 50 4.61 -2.03 -10.25
CA ASP A 50 4.52 -2.52 -11.62
C ASP A 50 3.13 -3.09 -11.87
N GLU A 51 2.31 -2.35 -12.63
CA GLU A 51 0.95 -2.77 -13.02
C GLU A 51 0.92 -4.09 -13.81
N GLN A 52 2.05 -4.53 -14.38
CA GLN A 52 2.16 -5.80 -15.10
C GLN A 52 2.64 -6.96 -14.23
N SER A 53 2.92 -6.72 -12.95
CA SER A 53 3.30 -7.76 -12.02
C SER A 53 2.14 -8.73 -11.81
N VAL A 54 2.39 -10.01 -12.13
CA VAL A 54 1.39 -11.08 -12.04
C VAL A 54 1.34 -11.69 -10.63
N GLU A 55 2.30 -11.34 -9.76
CA GLU A 55 2.44 -11.88 -8.41
C GLU A 55 2.43 -10.78 -7.34
N TYR A 56 1.23 -10.38 -6.92
CA TYR A 56 1.09 -9.58 -5.70
C TYR A 56 1.23 -10.45 -4.46
N GLY A 57 2.25 -10.19 -3.64
CA GLY A 57 2.53 -11.00 -2.46
C GLY A 57 3.55 -10.38 -1.51
N VAL A 58 3.79 -11.05 -0.38
CA VAL A 58 4.67 -10.55 0.69
C VAL A 58 6.07 -10.19 0.17
N ASN A 59 6.62 -10.99 -0.74
CA ASN A 59 7.96 -10.75 -1.30
C ASN A 59 8.02 -9.47 -2.14
N GLU A 60 6.97 -9.18 -2.91
CA GLU A 60 6.89 -7.98 -3.74
C GLU A 60 6.76 -6.73 -2.86
N ILE A 61 5.91 -6.76 -1.84
CA ILE A 61 5.81 -5.66 -0.86
C ILE A 61 7.18 -5.37 -0.24
N LEU A 62 7.91 -6.43 0.16
CA LEU A 62 9.27 -6.28 0.69
C LEU A 62 10.26 -5.72 -0.34
N GLN A 63 10.13 -6.07 -1.62
CA GLN A 63 10.97 -5.53 -2.69
C GLN A 63 10.65 -4.06 -2.97
N ASN A 64 9.37 -3.69 -3.05
CA ASN A 64 8.91 -2.32 -3.26
C ASN A 64 9.36 -1.42 -2.11
N LEU A 65 9.29 -1.89 -0.85
CA LEU A 65 9.81 -1.16 0.30
C LEU A 65 11.34 -0.98 0.23
N LYS A 66 12.08 -2.01 -0.21
CA LYS A 66 13.53 -1.90 -0.41
C LYS A 66 13.86 -0.89 -1.50
N GLN A 67 13.13 -0.92 -2.61
CA GLN A 67 13.29 0.02 -3.71
C GLN A 67 12.96 1.44 -3.27
N LEU A 68 11.84 1.65 -2.59
CA LEU A 68 11.45 2.93 -2.00
C LEU A 68 12.55 3.49 -1.10
N LYS A 69 13.17 2.66 -0.26
CA LYS A 69 14.30 3.06 0.59
C LYS A 69 15.56 3.39 -0.18
N GLN A 70 15.81 2.74 -1.31
CA GLN A 70 16.96 3.01 -2.18
C GLN A 70 16.78 4.29 -2.99
N THR A 71 15.58 4.53 -3.54
CA THR A 71 15.31 5.68 -4.41
C THR A 71 14.92 6.94 -3.64
N HIS A 72 14.26 6.78 -2.49
CA HIS A 72 13.79 7.89 -1.64
C HIS A 72 14.29 7.74 -0.19
N PRO A 73 15.62 7.69 0.05
CA PRO A 73 16.17 7.48 1.39
C PRO A 73 15.79 8.57 2.41
N HIS A 74 15.43 9.77 1.93
CA HIS A 74 15.06 10.92 2.78
C HIS A 74 13.75 10.72 3.56
N PHE A 75 12.84 9.87 3.06
CA PHE A 75 11.62 9.46 3.78
C PHE A 75 11.93 8.70 5.07
N PHE A 76 13.08 8.02 5.11
CA PHE A 76 13.45 7.12 6.20
C PHE A 76 14.33 7.84 7.23
N ALA A 77 14.14 7.47 8.51
CA ALA A 77 14.96 7.92 9.64
C ALA A 77 16.11 6.95 9.91
#